data_AF-A0A6G3XG37-F1
#
_entry.id   AF-A0A6G3XG37-F1
#
_cell.length_a   1.000
_cell.length_b   1.000
_cell.length_c   1.000
_cell.angle_alpha   90.00
_cell.angle_beta   90.00
_cell.angle_gamma   90.00
#
_symmetry.space_group_name_H-M   'P 1'
#
loop_
_entity.id
_entity.type
_entity.pdbx_description
1 polymer ?
#
loop_
_entity_poly.entity_id
_entity_poly.type
_entity_poly.pdbx_seq_one_letter_code
_entity_poly.pdbx_strand_id
1 'polypeptide(L)'
;DSELDRKVAANVPAGVPGRGLTPEKLHFMAAVPRIDSINSDSDLSEATAAMNQEVTRHWTAAPAPAVRLLPRALPASRLPAGYAVPERGIAFGIDENNLEPVFLNFEQDPFFLAFGESESGKSNLLRLLIKQLTERYDGDSCKLFVIDNRRSLL
;
A
#
# COMPACT_ATOMS: atom_id res chain seq x y z
N ASP A 1 33.88 9.41 2.47
CA ASP A 1 34.66 9.14 3.69
C ASP A 1 33.82 8.37 4.70
N SER A 2 34.44 7.48 5.47
CA SER A 2 33.76 6.72 6.52
C SER A 2 33.57 7.62 7.74
N GLU A 3 32.34 7.76 8.24
CA GLU A 3 32.07 8.52 9.48
C GLU A 3 32.75 7.89 10.71
N LEU A 4 33.06 6.59 10.65
CA LEU A 4 33.80 5.88 11.69
C LEU A 4 35.29 5.79 11.34
N ASP A 5 36.13 6.10 12.33
CA ASP A 5 37.59 6.10 12.26
C ASP A 5 38.13 4.72 11.85
N ARG A 6 38.75 4.66 10.66
CA ARG A 6 39.26 3.42 10.05
C ARG A 6 40.24 2.67 10.95
N LYS A 7 41.01 3.37 11.80
CA LYS A 7 41.99 2.74 12.69
C LYS A 7 41.30 1.97 13.82
N VAL A 8 40.21 2.49 14.36
CA VAL A 8 39.46 1.82 15.43
C VAL A 8 38.59 0.71 14.86
N ALA A 9 38.02 0.91 13.67
CA ALA A 9 37.24 -0.10 12.96
C ALA A 9 38.05 -1.38 12.68
N ALA A 10 39.36 -1.25 12.39
CA ALA A 10 40.25 -2.39 12.21
C ALA A 10 40.41 -3.27 13.47
N ASN A 11 40.10 -2.75 14.66
CA ASN A 11 40.19 -3.47 15.93
C ASN A 11 38.86 -4.15 16.32
N VAL A 12 37.80 -4.05 15.51
CA VAL A 12 36.56 -4.80 15.75
C VAL A 12 36.81 -6.28 15.43
N PRO A 13 36.55 -7.22 16.37
CA PRO A 13 36.79 -8.63 16.13
C PRO A 13 36.02 -9.16 14.92
N ALA A 14 36.73 -9.75 13.96
CA ALA A 14 36.12 -10.45 12.84
C ALA A 14 35.49 -11.77 13.30
N GLY A 15 34.38 -12.16 12.65
CA GLY A 15 33.71 -13.44 12.93
C GLY A 15 32.94 -13.49 14.25
N VAL A 16 32.73 -12.35 14.92
CA VAL A 16 31.90 -12.25 16.13
C VAL A 16 30.69 -11.33 15.84
N PRO A 17 29.57 -11.89 15.34
CA PRO A 17 28.35 -11.13 15.08
C PRO A 17 27.88 -10.36 16.31
N GLY A 18 27.32 -9.17 16.11
CA GLY A 18 26.88 -8.28 17.19
C GLY A 18 27.95 -7.38 17.78
N ARG A 19 29.25 -7.59 17.50
CA ARG A 19 30.31 -6.64 17.88
C ARG A 19 30.31 -5.42 16.96
N GLY A 20 30.50 -4.24 17.55
CA GLY A 20 30.60 -2.99 16.78
C GLY A 20 31.25 -1.85 17.56
N LEU A 21 31.18 -0.65 16.97
CA LEU A 21 31.62 0.61 17.57
C LEU A 21 30.45 1.58 17.66
N THR A 22 30.36 2.31 18.77
CA THR A 22 29.48 3.47 18.89
C THR A 22 30.10 4.67 18.15
N PRO A 23 29.33 5.76 17.89
CA PRO A 23 29.88 7.00 17.33
C PRO A 23 31.06 7.57 18.15
N GLU A 24 31.07 7.36 19.47
CA GLU A 24 32.15 7.75 20.39
C GLU A 24 33.37 6.80 20.34
N LYS A 25 33.40 5.86 19.38
CA LYS A 25 34.48 4.88 19.17
C LYS A 25 34.62 3.85 20.31
N LEU A 26 33.56 3.61 21.09
CA LEU A 26 33.53 2.58 22.13
C LEU A 26 33.10 1.23 21.54
N HIS A 27 33.72 0.14 22.00
CA HIS A 27 33.28 -1.20 21.62
C HIS A 27 31.96 -1.56 22.31
N PHE A 28 31.02 -2.15 21.56
CA PHE A 28 29.80 -2.72 22.11
C PHE A 28 29.56 -4.16 21.64
N MET A 29 28.59 -4.82 22.28
CA MET A 29 27.99 -6.08 21.86
C MET A 29 26.48 -5.89 21.79
N ALA A 30 25.85 -6.17 20.65
CA ALA A 30 24.41 -6.14 20.51
C ALA A 30 23.77 -7.22 21.38
N ALA A 31 22.74 -6.85 22.15
CA ALA A 31 21.93 -7.83 22.86
C ALA A 31 21.05 -8.62 21.88
N VAL A 32 20.74 -9.86 22.24
CA VAL A 32 19.77 -10.69 21.52
C VAL A 32 18.34 -10.38 21.99
N PRO A 33 17.34 -10.31 21.08
CA PRO A 33 15.95 -10.00 21.43
C PRO A 33 15.25 -11.19 22.13
N ARG A 34 15.58 -11.43 23.39
CA ARG A 34 15.01 -12.51 24.21
C ARG A 34 14.87 -12.09 25.69
N ILE A 35 13.98 -12.78 26.41
CA ILE A 35 13.66 -12.50 27.83
C ILE A 35 13.76 -13.74 28.74
N ASP A 36 14.32 -14.83 28.22
CA ASP A 36 14.43 -16.14 28.87
C ASP A 36 15.75 -16.34 29.64
N SER A 37 16.53 -15.27 29.82
CA SER A 37 17.83 -15.24 30.51
C SER A 37 18.95 -16.07 29.87
N ILE A 38 18.79 -16.52 28.63
CA ILE A 38 19.85 -17.18 27.85
C ILE A 38 20.68 -16.12 27.12
N ASN A 39 22.02 -16.19 27.24
CA ASN A 39 22.95 -15.22 26.65
C ASN A 39 23.66 -15.78 25.40
N SER A 40 22.87 -16.32 24.46
CA SER A 40 23.34 -16.86 23.18
C SER A 40 22.36 -16.53 22.05
N ASP A 41 22.82 -16.66 20.82
CA ASP A 41 22.04 -16.58 19.58
C ASP A 41 21.40 -17.92 19.17
N SER A 42 21.52 -18.95 20.01
CA SER A 42 20.86 -20.23 19.79
C SER A 42 19.34 -20.09 19.92
N ASP A 43 18.61 -20.74 19.01
CA ASP A 43 17.15 -20.80 18.98
C ASP A 43 16.49 -19.41 19.00
N LEU A 44 17.15 -18.43 18.35
CA LEU A 44 16.74 -17.03 18.42
C LEU A 44 15.35 -16.78 17.81
N SER A 45 14.96 -17.57 16.81
CA SER A 45 13.63 -17.49 16.19
C SER A 45 12.54 -17.81 17.23
N GLU A 46 12.71 -18.93 17.94
CA GLU A 46 11.82 -19.41 19.00
C GLU A 46 11.78 -18.41 20.17
N ALA A 47 12.95 -17.95 20.62
CA ALA A 47 13.06 -17.01 21.73
C ALA A 47 12.40 -15.65 21.41
N THR A 48 12.58 -15.14 20.18
CA THR A 48 11.93 -13.90 19.73
C THR A 48 10.41 -14.07 19.62
N ALA A 49 9.94 -15.23 19.14
CA ALA A 49 8.51 -15.53 19.07
C ALA A 49 7.88 -15.60 20.48
N ALA A 50 8.54 -16.23 21.45
CA ALA A 50 8.09 -16.28 22.83
C ALA A 50 8.04 -14.89 23.47
N MET A 51 9.08 -14.06 23.26
CA MET A 51 9.09 -12.66 23.70
C MET A 51 7.91 -11.88 23.12
N ASN A 52 7.65 -11.98 21.81
CA ASN A 52 6.51 -11.31 21.17
C ASN A 52 5.16 -11.77 21.71
N GLN A 53 5.01 -13.05 22.03
CA GLN A 53 3.80 -13.58 22.67
C GLN A 53 3.58 -12.97 24.06
N GLU A 54 4.62 -12.88 24.89
CA GLU A 54 4.53 -12.26 26.21
C GLU A 54 4.23 -10.76 26.13
N VAL A 55 4.85 -10.04 25.20
CA VAL A 55 4.54 -8.61 24.95
C VAL A 55 3.08 -8.46 24.54
N THR A 56 2.59 -9.27 23.60
CA THR A 56 1.21 -9.23 23.11
C THR A 56 0.22 -9.56 24.23
N ARG A 57 0.51 -10.55 25.07
CA ARG A 57 -0.33 -10.96 26.20
C ARG A 57 -0.53 -9.84 27.24
N HIS A 58 0.50 -9.02 27.44
CA HIS A 58 0.48 -7.94 28.43
C HIS A 58 0.03 -6.59 27.86
N TRP A 59 -0.06 -6.44 26.54
CA TRP A 59 -0.54 -5.21 25.91
C TRP A 59 -2.07 -5.17 25.87
N THR A 60 -2.67 -4.24 26.62
CA THR A 60 -4.14 -4.12 26.75
C THR A 60 -4.73 -2.93 26.00
N ALA A 61 -3.89 -2.12 25.35
CA ALA A 61 -4.32 -0.95 24.57
C ALA A 61 -4.50 -1.30 23.09
N ALA A 62 -4.98 -0.33 22.31
CA ALA A 62 -5.04 -0.46 20.86
C ALA A 62 -3.65 -0.79 20.28
N PRO A 63 -3.56 -1.69 19.28
CA PRO A 63 -2.31 -1.99 18.60
C PRO A 63 -1.87 -0.81 17.73
N ALA A 64 -0.65 -0.88 17.21
CA ALA A 64 -0.18 0.05 16.20
C ALA A 64 -1.14 0.04 14.98
N PRO A 65 -1.50 1.21 14.41
CA PRO A 65 -2.31 1.26 13.20
C PRO A 65 -1.67 0.47 12.06
N ALA A 66 -2.49 -0.32 11.36
CA ALA A 66 -2.03 -1.05 10.19
C ALA A 66 -1.76 -0.10 9.01
N VAL A 67 -0.79 -0.47 8.16
CA VAL A 67 -0.59 0.20 6.88
C VAL A 67 -1.83 -0.02 6.01
N ARG A 68 -2.44 1.08 5.54
CA ARG A 68 -3.57 1.02 4.61
C ARG A 68 -3.03 0.66 3.24
N LEU A 69 -3.53 -0.43 2.65
CA LEU A 69 -3.12 -0.93 1.34
C LEU A 69 -4.21 -0.64 0.31
N LEU A 70 -3.82 -0.57 -0.97
CA LEU A 70 -4.77 -0.58 -2.07
C LEU A 70 -5.61 -1.88 -2.02
N PRO A 71 -6.94 -1.79 -2.04
CA PRO A 71 -7.78 -2.98 -1.88
C PRO A 71 -7.71 -3.85 -3.14
N ARG A 72 -7.67 -5.17 -2.95
CA ARG A 72 -7.72 -6.14 -4.07
C ARG A 72 -9.01 -6.04 -4.90
N ALA A 73 -10.10 -5.61 -4.26
CA ALA A 73 -11.37 -5.32 -4.92
C ALA A 73 -11.97 -4.06 -4.31
N LEU A 74 -12.33 -3.10 -5.15
CA LEU A 74 -12.98 -1.86 -4.75
C LEU A 74 -14.45 -1.89 -5.20
N PRO A 75 -15.42 -2.03 -4.27
CA PRO A 75 -16.82 -1.91 -4.63
C PRO A 75 -17.13 -0.52 -5.18
N ALA A 76 -17.81 -0.46 -6.33
CA ALA A 76 -18.15 0.82 -6.98
C ALA A 76 -18.99 1.74 -6.07
N SER A 77 -19.75 1.18 -5.13
CA SER A 77 -20.54 1.95 -4.14
C SER A 77 -19.69 2.73 -3.14
N ARG A 78 -18.38 2.46 -3.05
CA ARG A 78 -17.45 3.26 -2.24
C ARG A 78 -16.88 4.47 -2.99
N LEU A 79 -17.10 4.55 -4.29
CA LEU A 79 -16.76 5.74 -5.06
C LEU A 79 -17.88 6.78 -4.93
N PRO A 80 -17.56 8.08 -5.01
CA PRO A 80 -18.58 9.10 -5.19
C PRO A 80 -19.47 8.77 -6.40
N ALA A 81 -20.78 8.99 -6.24
CA ALA A 81 -21.73 8.88 -7.35
C ALA A 81 -21.41 9.91 -8.44
N GLY A 82 -21.86 9.66 -9.67
CA GLY A 82 -21.44 10.45 -10.83
C GLY A 82 -21.73 11.95 -10.73
N TYR A 83 -22.81 12.31 -10.01
CA TYR A 83 -23.24 13.69 -9.76
C TYR A 83 -22.66 14.31 -8.48
N ALA A 84 -21.93 13.56 -7.66
CA ALA A 84 -21.59 13.99 -6.30
C ALA A 84 -20.52 15.10 -6.26
N VAL A 85 -19.63 15.15 -7.25
CA VAL A 85 -18.51 16.10 -7.31
C VAL A 85 -18.35 16.64 -8.75
N PRO A 86 -19.35 17.38 -9.26
CA PRO A 86 -19.48 17.68 -10.68
C PRO A 86 -18.27 18.44 -11.26
N GLU A 87 -17.65 19.32 -10.47
CA GLU A 87 -16.48 20.10 -10.86
C GLU A 87 -15.22 19.26 -11.12
N ARG A 88 -15.13 18.05 -10.56
CA ARG A 88 -13.97 17.15 -10.77
C ARG A 88 -14.20 16.12 -11.87
N GLY A 89 -15.43 15.90 -12.30
CA GLY A 89 -15.78 14.85 -13.26
C GLY A 89 -16.46 13.66 -12.60
N ILE A 90 -16.22 12.45 -13.12
CA ILE A 90 -16.75 11.19 -12.59
C ILE A 90 -15.64 10.35 -11.94
N ALA A 91 -15.91 9.76 -10.78
CA ALA A 91 -14.95 8.91 -10.09
C ALA A 91 -14.90 7.49 -10.68
N PHE A 92 -13.70 6.94 -10.90
CA PHE A 92 -13.53 5.60 -11.49
C PHE A 92 -12.58 4.68 -10.72
N GLY A 93 -11.90 5.18 -9.68
CA GLY A 93 -10.96 4.42 -8.87
C GLY A 93 -10.42 5.23 -7.70
N ILE A 94 -9.39 4.71 -7.03
CA ILE A 94 -8.63 5.43 -6.00
C ILE A 94 -7.14 5.34 -6.29
N ASP A 95 -6.36 6.32 -5.84
CA ASP A 95 -4.91 6.33 -5.97
C ASP A 95 -4.21 5.55 -4.85
N GLU A 96 -2.95 5.14 -5.06
CA GLU A 96 -2.19 4.37 -4.06
C GLU A 96 -1.63 5.22 -2.91
N ASN A 97 -1.33 6.50 -3.17
CA ASN A 97 -0.62 7.35 -2.21
C ASN A 97 -1.54 7.74 -1.05
N ASN A 98 -2.77 8.15 -1.37
CA ASN A 98 -3.72 8.71 -0.42
C ASN A 98 -4.97 7.85 -0.24
N LEU A 99 -5.21 6.88 -1.14
CA LEU A 99 -6.46 6.11 -1.23
C LEU A 99 -7.67 7.03 -1.45
N GLU A 100 -7.48 8.11 -2.21
CA GLU A 100 -8.53 9.07 -2.53
C GLU A 100 -9.11 8.82 -3.92
N PRO A 101 -10.40 9.19 -4.16
CA PRO A 101 -11.01 9.02 -5.47
C PRO A 101 -10.25 9.75 -6.59
N VAL A 102 -10.07 9.04 -7.71
CA VAL A 102 -9.52 9.57 -8.97
C VAL A 102 -10.67 9.79 -9.94
N PHE A 103 -10.62 10.92 -10.66
CA PHE A 103 -11.70 11.41 -11.49
C PHE A 103 -11.30 11.52 -12.96
N LEU A 104 -12.28 11.34 -13.85
CA LEU A 104 -12.19 11.70 -15.26
C LEU A 104 -13.15 12.85 -15.56
N ASN A 105 -12.64 13.90 -16.19
CA ASN A 105 -13.44 15.05 -16.60
C ASN A 105 -13.47 15.17 -18.13
N PHE A 106 -14.54 14.68 -18.75
CA PHE A 106 -14.70 14.71 -20.21
C PHE A 106 -14.99 16.11 -20.79
N GLU A 107 -15.29 17.10 -19.94
CA GLU A 107 -15.41 18.50 -20.36
C GLU A 107 -14.03 19.16 -20.54
N GLN A 108 -12.99 18.61 -19.89
CA GLN A 108 -11.60 19.04 -20.03
C GLN A 108 -10.84 18.15 -21.00
N ASP A 109 -10.92 16.83 -20.81
CA ASP A 109 -10.23 15.80 -21.58
C ASP A 109 -11.25 14.90 -22.30
N PRO A 110 -11.58 15.17 -23.57
CA PRO A 110 -12.69 14.50 -24.25
C PRO A 110 -12.45 13.02 -24.56
N PHE A 111 -11.21 12.54 -24.44
CA PHE A 111 -10.84 11.17 -24.81
C PHE A 111 -10.20 10.44 -23.63
N PHE A 112 -10.60 9.18 -23.44
CA PHE A 112 -10.01 8.28 -22.46
C PHE A 112 -9.62 6.97 -23.13
N LEU A 113 -8.41 6.47 -22.84
CA LEU A 113 -7.87 5.26 -23.43
C LEU A 113 -7.33 4.35 -22.33
N ALA A 114 -7.75 3.08 -22.33
CA ALA A 114 -7.33 2.08 -21.36
C ALA A 114 -6.73 0.85 -22.05
N PHE A 115 -5.48 0.54 -21.71
CA PHE A 115 -4.79 -0.68 -22.12
C PHE A 115 -4.73 -1.70 -20.99
N GLY A 116 -4.69 -2.97 -21.33
CA GLY A 116 -4.50 -4.04 -20.37
C GLY A 116 -4.64 -5.41 -21.01
N GLU A 117 -4.08 -6.42 -20.35
CA GLU A 117 -4.11 -7.83 -20.81
C GLU A 117 -5.53 -8.43 -20.74
N SER A 118 -5.69 -9.65 -21.25
CA SER A 118 -6.94 -10.40 -21.08
C SER A 118 -7.34 -10.45 -19.59
N GLU A 119 -8.63 -10.29 -19.32
CA GLU A 119 -9.19 -10.35 -17.95
C GLU A 119 -8.71 -9.26 -16.98
N SER A 120 -8.02 -8.22 -17.46
CA SER A 120 -7.56 -7.08 -16.65
C SER A 120 -8.64 -6.10 -16.17
N GLY A 121 -9.93 -6.43 -16.33
CA GLY A 121 -11.04 -5.57 -15.91
C GLY A 121 -11.45 -4.44 -16.86
N LYS A 122 -10.96 -4.38 -18.11
CA LYS A 122 -11.33 -3.32 -19.09
C LYS A 122 -12.84 -3.19 -19.31
N SER A 123 -13.55 -4.29 -19.55
CA SER A 123 -15.01 -4.24 -19.71
C SER A 123 -15.70 -3.78 -18.42
N ASN A 124 -15.17 -4.14 -17.24
CA ASN A 124 -15.69 -3.65 -15.96
C ASN A 124 -15.50 -2.13 -15.81
N LEU A 125 -14.34 -1.60 -16.18
CA LEU A 125 -14.07 -0.16 -16.18
C LEU A 125 -15.04 0.59 -17.10
N LEU A 126 -15.25 0.12 -18.33
CA LEU A 126 -16.19 0.75 -19.26
C LEU A 126 -17.63 0.74 -18.72
N ARG A 127 -18.10 -0.37 -18.14
CA ARG A 127 -19.42 -0.44 -17.49
C ARG A 127 -19.54 0.53 -16.32
N LEU A 128 -18.48 0.68 -15.51
CA LEU A 128 -18.43 1.64 -14.42
C LEU A 128 -18.53 3.09 -14.93
N LEU A 129 -17.76 3.44 -15.97
CA LEU A 129 -17.80 4.78 -16.56
C LEU A 129 -19.19 5.08 -17.13
N ILE A 130 -19.81 4.14 -17.85
CA ILE A 130 -21.18 4.27 -18.36
C ILE A 130 -22.15 4.55 -17.21
N LYS A 131 -22.10 3.76 -16.13
CA LYS A 131 -22.95 3.96 -14.94
C LYS A 131 -22.75 5.35 -14.32
N GLN A 132 -21.51 5.79 -14.17
CA GLN A 132 -21.21 7.09 -13.58
C GLN A 132 -21.69 8.25 -14.48
N LEU A 133 -21.56 8.11 -15.80
CA LEU A 133 -22.06 9.10 -16.76
C LEU A 133 -23.59 9.19 -16.74
N THR A 134 -24.30 8.06 -16.67
CA THR A 134 -25.77 8.06 -16.62
C THR A 134 -26.34 8.50 -15.27
N GLU A 135 -25.55 8.42 -14.19
CA GLU A 135 -25.90 9.06 -12.92
C GLU A 135 -25.71 10.58 -12.97
N ARG A 136 -24.73 11.07 -13.73
CA ARG A 136 -24.37 12.48 -13.81
C ARG A 136 -25.23 13.27 -14.80
N TYR A 137 -25.45 12.70 -15.99
CA TYR A 137 -26.12 13.36 -17.10
C TYR A 137 -27.44 12.66 -17.40
N ASP A 138 -28.46 13.45 -17.70
CA ASP A 138 -29.71 12.92 -18.21
C ASP A 138 -29.53 12.36 -19.63
N GLY A 139 -30.53 11.60 -20.06
CA GLY A 139 -30.51 10.95 -21.36
C GLY A 139 -30.52 11.94 -22.54
N ASP A 140 -30.85 13.21 -22.35
CA ASP A 140 -30.91 14.20 -23.43
C ASP A 140 -29.61 14.98 -23.60
N SER A 141 -28.86 15.16 -22.51
CA SER A 141 -27.54 15.78 -22.48
C SER A 141 -26.40 14.80 -22.78
N CYS A 142 -26.58 13.50 -22.50
CA CYS A 142 -25.58 12.46 -22.78
C CYS A 142 -26.20 11.28 -23.53
N LYS A 143 -25.78 11.07 -24.79
CA LYS A 143 -26.14 9.90 -25.59
C LYS A 143 -24.94 8.95 -25.66
N LEU A 144 -25.18 7.66 -25.44
CA LEU A 144 -24.14 6.63 -25.48
C LEU A 144 -24.28 5.79 -26.75
N PHE A 145 -23.19 5.70 -27.53
CA PHE A 145 -23.06 4.81 -28.68
C PHE A 145 -21.97 3.78 -28.37
N VAL A 146 -22.34 2.49 -28.37
CA VAL A 146 -21.44 1.41 -27.95
C VAL A 146 -21.12 0.50 -29.14
N ILE A 147 -19.84 0.33 -29.42
CA ILE A 147 -19.33 -0.66 -30.37
C ILE A 147 -18.69 -1.79 -29.55
N ASP A 148 -19.38 -2.92 -29.44
CA ASP A 148 -18.95 -4.04 -28.62
C ASP A 148 -18.97 -5.36 -29.41
N ASN A 149 -17.87 -5.61 -30.11
CA ASN A 149 -17.72 -6.80 -30.95
C ASN A 149 -17.74 -8.12 -30.15
N ARG A 150 -17.51 -8.08 -28.83
CA ARG A 150 -17.44 -9.27 -27.96
C ARG A 150 -18.67 -9.47 -27.09
N ARG A 151 -19.68 -8.59 -27.18
CA ARG A 151 -20.89 -8.60 -26.33
C ARG A 151 -20.56 -8.73 -24.84
N SER A 152 -19.58 -7.94 -24.42
CA SER A 152 -19.11 -7.87 -23.03
C SER A 152 -19.63 -6.64 -22.29
N LEU A 153 -20.31 -5.68 -22.92
CA LEU A 153 -20.82 -4.47 -22.30
C LEU A 153 -22.34 -4.46 -22.17
N LEU A 154 -23.03 -5.22 -23.03
CA LEU A 154 -24.49 -5.44 -23.04
C LEU A 154 -24.82 -6.87 -22.63
#